data_AF-A0A5E6NV64-F1
#
_entry.id   AF-A0A5E6NV64-F1
#
_cell.length_a   1.000
_cell.length_b   1.000
_cell.length_c   1.000
_cell.angle_alpha   90.00
_cell.angle_beta   90.00
_cell.angle_gamma   90.00
#
_symmetry.space_group_name_H-M   'P 1'
#
loop_
_entity.id
_entity.type
_entity.pdbx_description
1 polymer ?
#
loop_
_entity_poly.entity_id
_entity_poly.type
_entity_poly.pdbx_seq_one_letter_code
_entity_poly.pdbx_strand_id
1 'polypeptide(L)' 'MHLGKNDASIQQAREQLGIDAVIGVSCYNAIDLAQSAQNQDANYVAFGALFHQSPNLMLPNVI' A
#
# COMPACT_ATOMS: atom_id res chain seq x y z
N MET A 1 6.38 -0.32 -7.97
CA MET A 1 5.32 0.61 -7.53
C MET A 1 4.68 0.09 -6.26
N HIS A 2 4.30 0.99 -5.35
CA HIS A 2 3.50 0.66 -4.18
C HIS A 2 2.24 1.54 -4.19
N LEU A 3 1.07 0.94 -3.96
CA LEU A 3 -0.22 1.62 -3.99
C LEU A 3 -0.86 1.62 -2.60
N GLY A 4 -1.15 2.82 -2.09
CA GLY A 4 -1.95 3.06 -0.91
C GLY A 4 -3.45 3.12 -1.22
N LYS A 5 -4.26 3.26 -0.17
CA LYS A 5 -5.74 3.28 -0.24
C LYS A 5 -6.32 4.24 -1.27
N ASN A 6 -5.67 5.37 -1.48
CA ASN A 6 -6.18 6.46 -2.32
C ASN A 6 -5.42 6.61 -3.64
N ASP A 7 -4.52 5.67 -3.94
CA ASP A 7 -3.78 5.67 -5.21
C ASP A 7 -4.59 4.98 -6.31
N ALA A 8 -4.03 4.96 -7.52
CA ALA A 8 -4.59 4.26 -8.67
C ALA A 8 -4.79 2.76 -8.39
N SER A 9 -5.68 2.11 -9.16
CA SER A 9 -5.88 0.66 -9.07
C SER A 9 -4.66 -0.12 -9.58
N ILE A 10 -4.56 -1.40 -9.20
CA ILE A 10 -3.52 -2.30 -9.73
C ILE A 10 -3.60 -2.36 -11.26
N GLN A 11 -4.81 -2.46 -11.81
CA GLN A 11 -5.03 -2.47 -13.26
C GLN A 11 -4.50 -1.20 -13.93
N GLN A 12 -4.84 -0.02 -13.40
CA GLN A 12 -4.35 1.26 -13.95
C GLN A 12 -2.82 1.34 -13.88
N ALA A 13 -2.22 0.85 -12.80
CA ALA A 13 -0.77 0.79 -12.67
C ALA A 13 -0.14 -0.20 -13.68
N ARG A 14 -0.78 -1.34 -13.96
CA ARG A 14 -0.34 -2.30 -15.00
C ARG A 14 -0.41 -1.69 -16.40
N GLU A 15 -1.49 -0.99 -16.71
CA GLU A 15 -1.69 -0.32 -18.00
C GLU A 15 -0.60 0.72 -18.26
N GLN A 16 -0.14 1.43 -17.22
CA GLN A 16 0.88 2.47 -17.34
C GLN A 16 2.32 1.94 -17.29
N LEU A 17 2.60 0.91 -16.48
CA LEU A 17 3.97 0.46 -16.19
C LEU A 17 4.36 -0.81 -16.93
N GLY A 18 3.39 -1.51 -17.53
CA GLY A 18 3.60 -2.78 -18.20
C GLY A 18 3.59 -3.99 -17.24
N ILE A 19 3.63 -5.18 -17.85
CA ILE A 19 3.45 -6.45 -17.15
C ILE A 19 4.62 -6.78 -16.21
N ASP A 20 5.84 -6.35 -16.54
CA ASP A 20 7.05 -6.68 -15.79
C ASP A 20 7.23 -5.82 -14.51
N ALA A 21 6.39 -4.80 -14.31
CA ALA A 21 6.47 -3.96 -13.13
C ALA A 21 6.20 -4.76 -11.85
N VAL A 22 6.97 -4.53 -10.78
CA VAL A 22 6.61 -5.08 -9.47
C VAL A 22 5.64 -4.12 -8.79
N ILE A 23 4.41 -4.57 -8.51
CA ILE A 23 3.34 -3.79 -7.90
C ILE A 23 2.97 -4.41 -6.55
N GLY A 24 2.88 -3.61 -5.51
CA GLY A 24 2.30 -4.07 -4.24
C GLY A 24 1.33 -3.07 -3.63
N VAL A 25 0.53 -3.55 -2.67
CA VAL A 25 -0.62 -2.82 -2.14
C VAL A 25 -0.61 -2.80 -0.61
N SER A 26 -1.00 -1.67 -0.02
CA SER A 26 -1.28 -1.56 1.41
C SER A 26 -2.63 -2.19 1.77
N CYS A 27 -2.64 -3.12 2.73
CA CYS A 27 -3.82 -3.86 3.18
C CYS A 27 -4.27 -3.52 4.61
N TYR A 28 -3.58 -2.62 5.33
CA TYR A 28 -4.03 -2.06 6.62
C TYR A 28 -4.52 -3.12 7.63
N ASN A 29 -3.75 -4.19 7.80
CA ASN A 29 -4.09 -5.34 8.64
C ASN A 29 -5.41 -6.07 8.29
N ALA A 30 -5.97 -5.86 7.09
CA ALA A 30 -7.17 -6.54 6.61
C ALA A 30 -6.82 -7.65 5.62
N ILE A 31 -7.15 -8.89 5.97
CA ILE A 31 -6.87 -10.07 5.14
C ILE A 31 -7.70 -10.06 3.85
N ASP A 32 -8.95 -9.62 3.90
CA ASP A 32 -9.81 -9.55 2.71
C ASP A 32 -9.22 -8.62 1.64
N LEU A 33 -8.56 -7.53 2.05
CA LEU A 33 -7.85 -6.65 1.13
C LEU A 33 -6.63 -7.34 0.51
N ALA A 34 -5.90 -8.16 1.27
CA ALA A 34 -4.77 -8.92 0.74
C ALA A 34 -5.22 -9.98 -0.26
N GLN A 35 -6.31 -10.69 0.02
CA GLN A 35 -6.90 -11.66 -0.90
C GLN A 35 -7.39 -10.98 -2.18
N SER A 36 -8.07 -9.84 -2.06
CA SER A 36 -8.51 -9.05 -3.21
C SER A 36 -7.32 -8.56 -4.06
N ALA A 37 -6.24 -8.09 -3.43
CA ALA A 37 -5.03 -7.67 -4.12
C ALA A 37 -4.33 -8.83 -4.84
N GLN A 38 -4.26 -10.01 -4.22
CA GLN A 38 -3.73 -11.22 -4.87
C GLN A 38 -4.56 -11.60 -6.11
N ASN A 39 -5.89 -11.56 -6.01
CA ASN A 39 -6.78 -11.85 -7.14
C ASN A 39 -6.67 -10.82 -8.28
N GLN A 40 -6.07 -9.65 -8.02
CA GLN A 40 -5.81 -8.59 -8.98
C GLN A 40 -4.34 -8.55 -9.45
N ASP A 41 -3.58 -9.63 -9.22
CA ASP A 41 -2.18 -9.77 -9.66
C ASP A 41 -1.20 -8.76 -9.02
N ALA A 42 -1.44 -8.39 -7.76
CA ALA A 42 -0.41 -7.75 -6.94
C ALA A 42 0.74 -8.74 -6.67
N ASN A 43 1.98 -8.26 -6.79
CA ASN A 43 3.17 -9.07 -6.52
C ASN A 43 3.47 -9.21 -5.02
N TYR A 44 3.05 -8.24 -4.21
CA TYR A 44 3.18 -8.29 -2.75
C TYR A 44 2.12 -7.43 -2.06
N VAL A 45 1.95 -7.65 -0.76
CA VAL A 45 1.04 -6.88 0.11
C VAL A 45 1.77 -6.39 1.35
N ALA A 46 1.33 -5.26 1.90
CA ALA A 46 1.85 -4.69 3.14
C ALA A 46 0.73 -4.48 4.16
N PHE A 47 0.83 -5.07 5.35
CA PHE A 47 -0.21 -4.96 6.38
C PHE A 47 -0.11 -3.69 7.25
N GLY A 48 0.87 -2.83 6.98
CA GLY A 48 1.08 -1.59 7.73
C GLY A 48 2.01 -1.80 8.93
N ALA A 49 1.88 -0.91 9.92
CA ALA A 49 2.76 -0.89 11.08
C ALA A 49 2.46 -2.06 12.02
N LEU A 50 3.52 -2.78 12.44
CA LEU A 50 3.42 -3.83 13.46
C LEU A 50 3.31 -3.26 14.88
N PHE A 51 3.74 -2.02 15.08
CA PHE A 51 3.69 -1.31 16.35
C PHE A 51 2.86 -0.05 16.20
N HIS A 52 2.08 0.29 17.24
CA HIS A 52 1.39 1.56 17.29
C HIS A 52 2.41 2.69 17.22
N GLN A 53 2.34 3.49 16.16
CA GLN A 53 3.03 4.76 16.08
C GLN A 53 2.11 5.82 16.68
N SER A 54 2.59 6.58 17.66
CA SER A 54 1.85 7.73 18.17
C SER A 54 1.72 8.76 17.03
N PRO A 55 0.49 9.16 16.63
CA PRO A 55 0.28 10.09 15.52
C PRO A 55 0.78 11.51 15.83
N ASN A 56 1.12 11.80 17.09
CA ASN A 56 1.72 13.06 17.52
C ASN A 56 3.20 12.86 17.85
N LEU A 57 4.06 12.86 16.83
CA LEU A 57 5.39 13.43 16.98
C LEU A 57 5.41 14.78 16.28
N MET A 58 4.51 15.69 16.70
CA MET A 58 4.77 17.11 16.49
C MET A 58 5.98 17.44 17.37
N LEU A 59 7.16 17.49 16.76
CA LEU A 59 8.27 18.19 17.38
C LEU A 59 7.77 19.62 17.64
N PRO A 60 7.71 20.10 18.89
CA PRO A 60 7.36 21.49 19.13
C PRO A 60 8.38 22.34 18.36
N ASN A 61 7.87 23.31 17.59
CA ASN A 61 8.69 24.26 16.82
C ASN A 61 9.86 24.73 17.69
N VAL A 62 11.07 24.32 17.32
CA VAL A 62 12.28 24.93 17.86
C VAL A 62 12.36 26.30 17.19
N ILE A 63 12.05 27.32 17.99
CA ILE A 63 12.17 28.75 17.66
C ILE A 63 13.64 29.13 17.56
#